data_AF-A0A0B7MG84-F1
#
_entry.id   AF-A0A0B7MG84-F1
#
_cell.length_a   1.000
_cell.length_b   1.000
_cell.length_c   1.000
_cell.angle_alpha   90.00
_cell.angle_beta   90.00
_cell.angle_gamma   90.00
#
_symmetry.space_group_name_H-M   'P 1'
#
loop_
_entity.id
_entity.type
_entity.pdbx_description
1 polymer ?
#
loop_
_entity_poly.entity_id
_entity_poly.type
_entity_poly.pdbx_seq_one_letter_code
_entity_poly.pdbx_strand_id
1 'polypeptide(L)' 'MVILHYYKDFSYDEIAYIMQTKRNTIEVRLCRARKKLRQMFEQNQEVEKCSPAGK' A
#
# COMPACT_ATOMS: atom_id res chain seq x y z
N MET A 1 1.34 -6.97 -3.49
CA MET A 1 0.31 -5.93 -3.78
C MET A 1 0.88 -4.53 -3.63
N VAL A 2 1.32 -4.09 -2.44
CA VAL A 2 1.88 -2.73 -2.24
C VAL A 2 3.04 -2.46 -3.20
N ILE A 3 4.01 -3.37 -3.33
CA ILE A 3 5.13 -3.21 -4.27
C ILE A 3 4.65 -3.13 -5.71
N LEU A 4 3.79 -4.04 -6.15
CA LEU A 4 3.27 -4.03 -7.53
C LEU A 4 2.48 -2.75 -7.86
N HIS A 5 1.76 -2.21 -6.88
CA HIS A 5 0.95 -1.01 -7.07
C HIS A 5 1.76 0.29 -7.02
N TYR A 6 2.73 0.42 -6.09
CA TYR A 6 3.48 1.66 -5.88
C TYR A 6 4.87 1.70 -6.53
N TYR A 7 5.47 0.55 -6.88
CA TYR A 7 6.79 0.49 -7.53
C TYR A 7 6.71 0.08 -9.01
N LYS A 8 5.59 -0.52 -9.44
CA LYS A 8 5.38 -0.96 -10.83
C LYS A 8 4.12 -0.36 -11.46
N ASP A 9 3.46 0.55 -10.77
CA ASP A 9 2.23 1.25 -11.22
C ASP A 9 1.13 0.34 -11.77
N PHE A 10 1.06 -0.92 -11.32
CA PHE A 10 0.03 -1.84 -11.78
C PHE A 10 -1.34 -1.46 -11.23
N SER A 11 -2.36 -1.61 -12.08
CA SER A 11 -3.77 -1.47 -11.71
C SER A 11 -4.24 -2.61 -10.81
N TYR A 12 -5.36 -2.40 -10.12
CA TYR A 12 -5.96 -3.42 -9.26
C TYR A 12 -6.33 -4.70 -10.03
N ASP A 13 -6.76 -4.56 -11.29
CA ASP A 13 -7.15 -5.68 -12.15
C ASP A 13 -5.92 -6.48 -12.62
N GLU A 14 -4.82 -5.82 -12.98
CA GLU A 14 -3.56 -6.49 -13.32
C GLU A 14 -2.97 -7.23 -12.12
N ILE A 15 -3.01 -6.63 -10.94
CA ILE A 15 -2.55 -7.28 -9.71
C ILE A 15 -3.46 -8.48 -9.36
N ALA A 16 -4.77 -8.33 -9.55
CA ALA A 16 -5.74 -9.42 -9.36
C ALA A 16 -5.46 -10.59 -10.30
N TYR A 17 -5.17 -10.29 -11.58
CA TYR A 17 -4.80 -11.28 -12.59
C TYR A 17 -3.48 -11.98 -12.24
N ILE A 18 -2.41 -11.24 -11.95
CA ILE A 18 -1.09 -11.77 -11.60
C ILE A 18 -1.17 -12.65 -10.34
N MET A 19 -1.93 -12.21 -9.34
CA MET A 19 -2.06 -12.94 -8.07
C MET A 19 -3.15 -14.01 -8.10
N GLN A 20 -3.89 -14.16 -9.20
CA GLN A 20 -5.05 -15.06 -9.34
C GLN A 20 -6.05 -14.92 -8.19
N THR A 21 -6.35 -13.68 -7.80
CA THR A 21 -7.31 -13.38 -6.72
C THR A 21 -8.36 -12.38 -7.20
N LYS A 22 -9.45 -12.23 -6.45
CA LYS A 22 -10.48 -11.24 -6.77
C LYS A 22 -9.96 -9.82 -6.54
N ARG A 23 -10.36 -8.88 -7.38
CA ARG A 23 -10.11 -7.43 -7.19
C ARG A 23 -10.42 -6.96 -5.77
N ASN A 24 -11.56 -7.36 -5.21
CA ASN A 24 -11.95 -7.02 -3.83
C ASN A 24 -10.93 -7.49 -2.79
N THR A 25 -10.29 -8.65 -3.01
CA THR A 25 -9.23 -9.16 -2.14
C THR A 25 -7.99 -8.27 -2.21
N ILE A 26 -7.63 -7.78 -3.41
CA ILE A 26 -6.53 -6.83 -3.60
C ILE A 26 -6.82 -5.54 -2.84
N GLU A 27 -8.02 -4.98 -3.01
CA GLU A 27 -8.43 -3.72 -2.39
C GLU A 27 -8.43 -3.80 -0.86
N VAL A 28 -9.05 -4.82 -0.29
CA VAL A 28 -9.07 -5.03 1.17
C VAL A 28 -7.66 -5.22 1.72
N ARG A 29 -6.81 -5.99 1.03
CA ARG A 29 -5.42 -6.20 1.46
C ARG A 29 -4.58 -4.94 1.36
N LEU A 30 -4.74 -4.13 0.30
CA LEU A 30 -4.06 -2.84 0.16
C LEU A 30 -4.50 -1.86 1.25
N CYS A 31 -5.80 -1.79 1.54
CA CYS A 31 -6.34 -0.96 2.61
C CYS A 31 -5.76 -1.37 3.98
N ARG A 32 -5.78 -2.66 4.30
CA ARG A 32 -5.20 -3.20 5.54
C ARG A 32 -3.68 -2.97 5.61
N ALA A 33 -2.97 -3.16 4.50
CA ALA A 33 -1.53 -2.92 4.44
C ALA A 33 -1.20 -1.44 4.69
N ARG A 34 -1.94 -0.49 4.07
CA ARG A 34 -1.79 0.95 4.34
C ARG A 34 -2.07 1.29 5.80
N LYS A 35 -3.14 0.74 6.38
CA LYS A 35 -3.48 0.96 7.79
C LYS A 35 -2.38 0.45 8.72
N LYS A 36 -1.85 -0.75 8.46
CA LYS A 36 -0.73 -1.31 9.21
C LYS A 36 0.53 -0.47 9.05
N LEU A 37 0.83 -0.02 7.84
CA LEU A 37 1.97 0.83 7.56
C LEU A 37 1.85 2.15 8.33
N ARG A 38 0.68 2.80 8.28
CA ARG A 38 0.39 4.01 9.06
C ARG A 38 0.57 3.81 10.56
N GLN A 39 0.04 2.70 11.11
CA GLN A 39 0.24 2.36 12.51
C GLN A 39 1.71 2.16 12.86
N MET A 40 2.47 1.49 12.00
CA MET A 40 3.92 1.35 12.18
C MET A 40 4.60 2.72 12.15
N PHE A 41 4.26 3.61 11.22
CA PHE A 41 4.81 4.97 11.20
C PHE A 41 4.45 5.78 12.46
N GLU A 42 3.20 5.70 12.92
CA GLU A 42 2.73 6.38 14.13
C GLU A 42 3.39 5.82 15.40
N GLN A 43 3.65 4.52 15.46
CA GLN A 43 4.35 3.88 16.58
C GLN A 43 5.87 4.12 16.56
N ASN A 44 6.47 4.36 15.39
CA ASN A 44 7.90 4.61 15.21
C ASN A 44 8.22 6.12 15.13
N GLN A 45 7.41 7.01 15.71
CA GLN A 45 7.59 8.48 15.67
C GLN A 45 8.88 9.04 16.33
N GLU A 46 9.86 8.20 16.72
CA GLU A 46 11.25 8.65 16.90
C GLU A 46 12.04 8.76 15.59
N VAL A 47 11.51 8.26 14.46
CA VAL A 47 12.16 8.38 13.16
C VAL A 47 11.56 9.57 12.40
N GLU A 48 12.45 10.51 12.06
CA GLU A 48 12.25 11.77 11.35
C GLU A 48 10.91 11.95 10.63
N LYS A 49 10.23 13.06 10.95
CA LYS A 49 9.04 13.54 10.25
C LYS A 49 9.25 13.44 8.74
N CYS A 50 8.59 12.48 8.08
CA CYS A 50 8.52 12.48 6.63
C CYS A 50 7.93 13.81 6.19
N SER A 51 8.75 14.61 5.52
CA SER A 51 8.35 15.90 4.96
C SER A 51 7.12 15.67 4.07
N PRO A 52 6.03 16.44 4.24
CA PRO A 52 4.91 16.34 3.33
C PRO A 52 5.46 16.64 1.94
N ALA A 53 5.27 15.71 0.99
CA ALA A 53 5.61 15.94 -0.40
C ALA A 53 4.90 17.24 -0.82
N GLY A 54 5.71 18.29 -1.01
CA GLY A 54 5.24 19.63 -1.33
C GLY A 54 4.41 19.62 -2.60
N LYS A 55 3.33 20.40 -2.59
CA LYS A 55 2.71 20.93 -3.80
C LYS A 55 3.39 22.24 -4.15
#